data_AF-A0A4P5VT04-F1
#
_entry.id   AF-A0A4P5VT04-F1
#
_cell.length_a   1.000
_cell.length_b   1.000
_cell.length_c   1.000
_cell.angle_alpha   90.00
_cell.angle_beta   90.00
_cell.angle_gamma   90.00
#
_symmetry.space_group_name_H-M   'P 1'
#
loop_
_entity.id
_entity.type
_entity.pdbx_description
1 polymer ?
#
loop_
_entity_poly.entity_id
_entity_poly.type
_entity_poly.pdbx_seq_one_letter_code
_entity_poly.pdbx_strand_id
1 'polypeptide(L)'
;MGLGTWEWGVILLIVLIFFGAGKLPDVFRQAGKGIKAFKDASSGKDEDEDEDEEAAAAAKAKKAKRKELAAKDDLDDDPEEVKARSSAKKDDA
;
A
#
# COMPACT_ATOMS: atom_id res chain seq x y z
N MET A 1 27.68 -21.68 -17.94
CA MET A 1 26.52 -21.75 -17.02
C MET A 1 26.50 -20.42 -16.28
N GLY A 2 25.79 -19.46 -16.87
CA GLY A 2 25.77 -18.08 -16.39
C GLY A 2 24.88 -17.98 -15.17
N LEU A 3 25.30 -17.16 -14.21
CA LEU A 3 24.57 -16.92 -12.97
C LEU A 3 23.13 -16.50 -13.31
N GLY A 4 22.19 -17.40 -13.04
CA GLY A 4 20.79 -17.21 -13.35
C GLY A 4 20.18 -16.11 -12.49
N THR A 5 19.01 -15.63 -12.92
CA THR A 5 18.13 -14.78 -12.08
C THR A 5 17.83 -15.41 -10.72
N TRP A 6 17.95 -16.74 -10.61
CA TRP A 6 17.80 -17.49 -9.36
C TRP A 6 18.87 -17.14 -8.32
N GLU A 7 20.15 -17.06 -8.71
CA GLU A 7 21.26 -16.70 -7.83
C GLU A 7 21.12 -15.27 -7.29
N TRP A 8 20.67 -14.33 -8.12
CA TRP A 8 20.38 -12.96 -7.68
C TRP A 8 19.30 -12.93 -6.58
N GLY A 9 18.28 -13.79 -6.68
CA GLY A 9 17.25 -13.93 -5.65
C GLY A 9 17.80 -14.42 -4.31
N VAL A 10 18.71 -15.41 -4.33
CA VAL A 10 19.34 -15.95 -3.11
C VAL A 10 20.23 -14.90 -2.43
N ILE A 11 21.01 -14.15 -3.20
CA ILE A 11 21.87 -13.08 -2.65
C ILE A 11 21.01 -12.00 -1.98
N LEU A 12 19.93 -11.58 -2.63
CA LEU A 12 18.99 -10.59 -2.08
C LEU A 12 18.38 -11.06 -0.77
N LEU A 13 17.99 -12.35 -0.68
CA LEU A 13 17.43 -12.93 0.53
C LEU A 13 18.43 -12.89 1.69
N ILE A 14 19.69 -13.24 1.44
CA ILE A 14 20.76 -13.21 2.45
C ILE A 14 20.95 -11.77 2.95
N VAL A 15 21.08 -10.80 2.06
CA VAL A 15 21.22 -9.37 2.42
C VAL A 15 20.02 -8.90 3.24
N LEU A 16 18.80 -9.32 2.90
CA LEU A 16 17.60 -8.95 3.63
C LEU A 16 17.55 -9.52 5.05
N ILE A 17 18.15 -10.68 5.29
CA ILE A 17 18.27 -11.27 6.63
C ILE A 17 19.29 -10.48 7.47
N PHE A 18 20.44 -10.12 6.88
CA PHE A 18 21.49 -9.37 7.59
C PHE A 18 21.11 -7.91 7.86
N PHE A 19 20.53 -7.22 6.87
CA PHE A 19 20.17 -5.81 6.97
C PHE A 19 18.74 -5.60 7.50
N GLY A 20 17.86 -6.58 7.33
CA GLY A 20 16.43 -6.47 7.64
C GLY A 20 15.63 -5.75 6.52
N ALA A 21 14.37 -6.16 6.34
CA ALA A 21 13.48 -5.59 5.31
C ALA A 21 13.13 -4.10 5.52
N GLY A 22 13.33 -3.56 6.73
CA GLY A 22 13.06 -2.16 7.05
C GLY A 22 14.21 -1.20 6.74
N LYS A 23 15.46 -1.68 6.74
CA LYS A 23 16.64 -0.80 6.56
C LYS A 23 16.94 -0.53 5.10
N LEU A 24 16.75 -1.52 4.21
CA LEU A 24 16.92 -1.35 2.77
C LEU A 24 16.07 -0.21 2.18
N PRO A 25 14.74 -0.15 2.37
CA PRO A 25 13.92 0.92 1.79
C PRO A 25 14.25 2.30 2.36
N ASP A 26 14.71 2.38 3.62
CA ASP A 26 15.10 3.63 4.26
C ASP A 26 16.39 4.21 3.64
N VAL A 27 17.42 3.37 3.46
CA VAL A 27 18.66 3.80 2.79
C VAL A 27 18.42 4.13 1.31
N PHE A 28 17.55 3.38 0.62
CA PHE A 28 17.18 3.70 -0.76
C PHE A 28 16.39 4.99 -0.89
N ARG A 29 15.52 5.33 0.08
CA ARG A 29 14.80 6.61 0.11
C ARG A 29 15.77 7.78 0.23
N GLN A 30 16.68 7.72 1.22
CA GLN A 30 17.67 8.77 1.44
C GLN A 30 18.64 8.91 0.25
N ALA A 31 19.12 7.80 -0.30
CA ALA A 31 19.95 7.81 -1.50
C ALA A 31 19.19 8.31 -2.74
N GLY A 32 17.91 7.92 -2.88
CA GLY A 32 17.05 8.33 -3.98
C GLY A 32 16.78 9.82 -4.01
N LYS A 33 16.57 10.45 -2.84
CA LYS A 33 16.49 11.91 -2.71
C LYS A 33 17.76 12.61 -3.20
N GLY A 34 18.93 12.14 -2.75
CA GLY A 34 20.20 12.72 -3.18
C GLY A 34 20.45 12.59 -4.68
N ILE A 35 20.09 11.45 -5.27
CA ILE A 35 20.18 11.23 -6.73
C ILE A 35 19.16 12.11 -7.48
N LYS A 36 17.93 12.29 -6.95
CA LYS A 36 16.90 13.15 -7.53
C LYS A 36 17.38 14.61 -7.53
N ALA A 37 17.81 15.12 -6.37
CA ALA A 37 18.37 16.47 -6.23
C ALA A 37 19.60 16.68 -7.13
N PHE A 38 20.51 15.71 -7.22
CA PHE A 38 21.65 15.79 -8.14
C PHE A 38 21.20 15.87 -9.61
N LYS A 39 20.16 15.12 -9.99
CA LYS A 39 19.64 15.15 -11.35
C LYS A 39 18.91 16.45 -11.67
N ASP A 40 18.12 16.96 -10.73
CA ASP A 40 17.34 18.20 -10.88
C ASP A 40 18.29 19.41 -10.96
N ALA A 41 19.30 19.48 -10.08
CA ALA A 41 20.37 20.47 -10.17
C ALA A 41 21.17 20.38 -11.48
N SER A 42 21.49 19.17 -11.95
CA SER A 42 22.19 18.98 -13.23
C SER A 42 21.30 19.29 -14.45
N SER A 43 19.99 19.23 -14.32
CA SER A 43 19.02 19.51 -15.40
C SER A 43 18.52 20.97 -15.39
N GLY A 44 18.96 21.77 -14.41
CA GLY A 44 18.57 23.19 -14.29
C GLY A 44 17.09 23.39 -13.97
N LYS A 45 16.45 22.42 -13.29
CA LYS A 45 15.05 22.48 -12.91
C LYS A 45 14.99 22.80 -11.42
N ASP A 46 14.63 24.04 -11.08
CA ASP A 46 14.48 24.51 -9.69
C ASP A 46 13.43 23.67 -8.94
N GLU A 47 13.73 23.38 -7.66
CA GLU A 47 13.07 22.39 -6.80
C GLU A 47 11.87 22.99 -6.04
N ASP A 48 10.64 22.59 -6.39
CA ASP A 48 9.39 22.94 -5.70
C ASP A 48 8.61 21.70 -5.20
N GLU A 49 9.25 20.55 -4.94
CA GLU A 49 8.58 19.25 -4.69
C GLU A 49 8.97 18.50 -3.39
N ASP A 50 9.36 19.20 -2.31
CA ASP A 50 9.94 18.54 -1.12
C ASP A 50 8.96 17.95 -0.06
N GLU A 51 7.64 17.87 -0.31
CA GLU A 51 6.68 17.45 0.73
C GLU A 51 6.20 15.98 0.69
N ASP A 52 6.62 15.15 -0.26
CA ASP A 52 5.98 13.84 -0.50
C ASP A 52 6.55 12.62 0.27
N GLU A 53 7.45 12.83 1.25
CA GLU A 53 8.16 11.70 1.85
C GLU A 53 7.52 11.07 3.10
N GLU A 54 6.53 11.69 3.73
CA GLU A 54 5.82 11.05 4.86
C GLU A 54 4.63 10.18 4.39
N ALA A 55 4.04 10.49 3.23
CA ALA A 55 2.82 9.85 2.73
C ALA A 55 3.04 8.45 2.13
N ALA A 56 4.17 8.19 1.47
CA ALA A 56 4.38 6.94 0.73
C ALA A 56 4.67 5.71 1.61
N ALA A 57 5.20 5.90 2.83
CA ALA A 57 5.41 4.81 3.80
C ALA A 57 4.08 4.44 4.51
N ALA A 58 3.24 5.42 4.84
CA ALA A 58 1.94 5.20 5.46
C ALA A 58 0.88 4.63 4.50
N ALA A 59 0.94 4.97 3.20
CA ALA A 59 -0.01 4.49 2.20
C ALA A 59 0.10 2.98 1.92
N LYS A 60 1.30 2.39 2.01
CA LYS A 60 1.48 0.93 1.81
C LYS A 60 1.07 0.10 3.04
N ALA A 61 1.14 0.66 4.25
CA ALA A 61 0.64 0.01 5.46
C ALA A 61 -0.90 0.04 5.55
N LYS A 62 -1.55 1.14 5.14
CA LYS A 62 -3.03 1.23 5.12
C LYS A 62 -3.71 0.30 4.10
N LYS A 63 -3.07 0.02 2.96
CA LYS A 63 -3.65 -0.83 1.90
C LYS A 63 -3.63 -2.34 2.26
N ALA A 64 -2.69 -2.77 3.12
CA ALA A 64 -2.65 -4.14 3.63
C ALA A 64 -3.74 -4.40 4.69
N LYS A 65 -4.00 -3.43 5.59
CA LYS A 65 -5.01 -3.58 6.66
C LYS A 65 -6.46 -3.51 6.16
N ARG A 66 -6.72 -2.87 5.02
CA ARG A 66 -8.08 -2.77 4.43
C ARG A 66 -8.55 -4.04 3.71
N LYS A 67 -7.65 -4.95 3.34
CA LYS A 67 -8.02 -6.19 2.64
C LYS A 67 -8.41 -7.33 3.60
N GLU A 68 -8.04 -7.24 4.87
CA GLU A 68 -8.43 -8.22 5.91
C GLU A 68 -9.79 -7.89 6.56
N LEU A 69 -10.19 -6.61 6.61
CA LEU A 69 -11.51 -6.21 7.13
C LEU A 69 -12.67 -6.54 6.17
N ALA A 70 -12.42 -6.62 4.86
CA ALA A 70 -13.48 -6.81 3.85
C ALA A 70 -13.86 -8.28 3.60
N ALA A 71 -13.28 -9.25 4.32
CA ALA A 71 -13.55 -10.68 4.14
C ALA A 71 -14.39 -11.28 5.30
N LYS A 72 -14.98 -10.44 6.15
CA LYS A 72 -15.75 -10.87 7.35
C LYS A 72 -17.21 -10.42 7.36
N ASP A 73 -17.68 -9.72 6.33
CA ASP A 73 -19.06 -9.18 6.27
C ASP A 73 -20.04 -10.01 5.41
N ASP A 74 -19.65 -11.18 4.90
CA ASP A 74 -20.50 -12.05 4.06
C ASP A 74 -20.92 -13.36 4.76
N LEU A 75 -21.19 -13.33 6.07
CA LEU A 75 -21.71 -14.50 6.79
C LEU A 75 -22.86 -14.15 7.75
N ASP A 76 -23.85 -13.40 7.28
CA ASP A 76 -25.18 -13.35 7.91
C ASP A 76 -26.26 -13.38 6.82
N ASP A 77 -26.40 -14.59 6.25
CA ASP A 77 -27.62 -15.08 5.62
C ASP A 77 -28.63 -15.32 6.76
N ASP A 78 -29.54 -14.38 6.99
CA ASP A 78 -30.78 -14.65 7.75
C ASP A 78 -31.99 -14.09 6.98
N PRO A 79 -32.65 -14.93 6.16
CA PRO A 79 -33.84 -14.55 5.41
C PRO A 79 -35.11 -14.68 6.27
N GLU A 80 -35.27 -13.86 7.32
CA GLU A 80 -36.45 -13.97 8.22
C GLU A 80 -37.05 -12.65 8.75
N GLU A 81 -37.05 -11.55 7.98
CA GLU A 81 -37.96 -10.43 8.31
C GLU A 81 -38.59 -9.72 7.10
N VAL A 82 -39.03 -10.50 6.10
CA VAL A 82 -39.89 -10.02 5.01
C VAL A 82 -41.36 -10.21 5.35
N LYS A 83 -41.86 -9.74 6.50
CA LYS A 83 -43.32 -9.77 6.77
C LYS A 83 -43.83 -8.89 7.92
N ALA A 84 -43.72 -7.57 7.84
CA ALA A 84 -44.46 -6.72 8.81
C ALA A 84 -44.89 -5.31 8.37
N ARG A 85 -44.57 -4.82 7.16
CA ARG A 85 -44.87 -3.41 6.79
C ARG A 85 -45.59 -3.21 5.46
N SER A 86 -46.37 -4.20 5.01
CA SER A 86 -47.18 -4.10 3.77
C SER A 86 -48.68 -3.79 4.00
N SER A 87 -49.08 -3.32 5.18
CA SER A 87 -50.50 -3.01 5.42
C SER A 87 -50.69 -1.86 6.41
N ALA A 88 -50.63 -0.61 5.92
CA ALA A 88 -51.39 0.56 6.44
C ALA A 88 -50.91 1.87 5.80
N LYS A 89 -51.08 2.02 4.48
CA LYS A 89 -51.26 3.35 3.88
C LYS A 89 -52.00 3.23 2.56
N LYS A 90 -53.21 2.71 2.67
CA LYS A 90 -54.25 2.88 1.68
C LYS A 90 -55.30 3.75 2.36
N ASP A 91 -55.71 4.81 1.67
CA ASP A 91 -56.84 5.67 2.04
C ASP A 91 -56.50 6.58 3.26
N ASP A 92 -56.59 7.91 3.27
CA ASP A 92 -57.46 8.86 2.58
C ASP A 92 -56.83 10.27 2.67
N ALA A 93 -57.24 11.11 1.69
CA ALA A 93 -57.53 12.54 1.78
C ALA A 93 -56.43 13.56 2.17
#